data_AF-A0A957BNJ7-F1
#
_entry.id   AF-A0A957BNJ7-F1
#
_cell.length_a   1.000
_cell.length_b   1.000
_cell.length_c   1.000
_cell.angle_alpha   90.00
_cell.angle_beta   90.00
_cell.angle_gamma   90.00
#
_symmetry.space_group_name_H-M   'P 1'
#
loop_
_entity.id
_entity.type
_entity.pdbx_description
1 polymer ?
#
loop_
_entity_poly.entity_id
_entity_poly.type
_entity_poly.pdbx_seq_one_letter_code
_entity_poly.pdbx_strand_id
1 'polypeptide(L)' 'MTESLIYEISSPGRTAVTLPDVGVPEVELPKDLLRKDLDLPEVSELQVMRHFVNLSHMNHSID' A
#
# COMPACT_ATOMS: atom_id res chain seq x y z
N MET A 1 0.55 -16.78 -16.85
CA MET A 1 1.35 -16.58 -15.63
C MET A 1 0.39 -16.07 -14.57
N THR A 2 0.42 -16.62 -13.37
CA THR A 2 -0.38 -16.12 -12.23
C THR A 2 0.20 -14.78 -11.77
N GLU A 3 -0.66 -13.79 -11.48
CA GLU A 3 -0.24 -12.53 -10.87
C GLU A 3 0.29 -12.82 -9.44
N SER A 4 1.49 -12.31 -9.13
CA SER A 4 2.10 -12.43 -7.80
C SER A 4 1.32 -11.64 -6.76
N LEU A 5 1.38 -12.06 -5.50
CA LEU A 5 0.83 -11.26 -4.40
C LEU A 5 1.61 -9.95 -4.30
N ILE A 6 0.93 -8.85 -3.97
CA ILE A 6 1.60 -7.55 -3.79
C ILE A 6 2.70 -7.57 -2.72
N TYR A 7 2.60 -8.48 -1.74
CA TYR A 7 3.62 -8.74 -0.73
C TYR A 7 4.91 -9.34 -1.30
N GLU A 8 4.83 -10.13 -2.38
CA GLU A 8 6.01 -10.69 -3.06
C GLU A 8 6.77 -9.64 -3.89
N ILE A 9 6.10 -8.53 -4.23
CA ILE A 9 6.67 -7.39 -4.95
C ILE A 9 7.35 -6.39 -3.99
N SER A 10 7.01 -6.48 -2.71
CA SER A 10 7.44 -5.58 -1.62
C SER A 10 8.97 -5.46 -1.53
N SER A 11 9.45 -4.27 -1.20
CA SER A 11 10.86 -4.00 -0.90
C SER A 11 10.94 -2.90 0.16
N PRO A 12 11.73 -3.10 1.24
CA PRO A 12 11.86 -2.12 2.30
C PRO A 12 12.22 -0.72 1.82
N GLY A 13 11.57 0.29 2.40
CA GLY A 13 11.74 1.71 2.15
C GLY A 13 10.98 2.27 0.94
N ARG A 14 10.24 1.46 0.19
CA ARG A 14 9.44 1.95 -0.94
C ARG A 14 8.12 2.56 -0.45
N THR A 15 7.82 3.74 -0.99
CA THR A 15 6.53 4.40 -0.81
C THR A 15 5.81 4.56 -2.15
N ALA A 16 4.49 4.36 -2.12
CA ALA A 16 3.62 4.58 -3.27
C ALA A 16 3.01 5.99 -3.29
N VAL A 17 3.10 6.72 -2.19
CA VAL A 17 2.41 8.00 -2.02
C VAL A 17 3.34 9.07 -1.49
N THR A 18 3.08 10.29 -1.93
CA THR A 18 3.58 11.52 -1.31
C THR A 18 2.40 12.17 -0.61
N LEU A 19 2.46 12.26 0.71
CA LEU A 19 1.43 12.94 1.49
C LEU A 19 1.66 14.46 1.42
N PRO A 20 0.60 15.27 1.39
CA PRO A 20 0.73 16.73 1.50
C PRO A 20 1.20 17.12 2.90
N ASP A 21 1.71 18.35 3.02
CA ASP A 21 2.07 18.93 4.32
C ASP A 21 0.87 18.99 5.26
N VAL A 22 1.10 18.65 6.53
CA VAL A 22 0.06 18.68 7.57
C VAL A 22 -0.22 20.13 7.96
N GLY A 23 -1.39 20.64 7.60
CA GLY A 23 -1.81 22.03 7.88
C GLY A 23 -2.29 22.30 9.30
N VAL A 24 -2.08 21.38 10.24
CA VAL A 24 -2.54 21.46 11.64
C VAL A 24 -1.41 21.12 12.60
N PRO A 25 -1.45 21.61 13.86
CA PRO A 25 -0.44 21.24 14.85
C PRO A 25 -0.40 19.74 15.12
N GLU A 26 0.80 19.21 15.33
CA GLU A 26 1.00 17.83 15.76
C GLU A 26 0.51 17.62 17.19
N VAL A 27 -0.03 16.42 17.47
CA VAL A 27 -0.52 16.01 18.78
C VAL A 27 0.01 14.62 19.11
N GLU A 28 0.46 14.41 20.35
CA GLU A 28 0.90 13.09 20.80
C GLU A 28 -0.27 12.13 20.95
N LEU A 29 -0.09 10.91 20.41
CA LEU A 29 -1.06 9.83 20.55
C LEU A 29 -0.85 9.06 21.87
N PRO A 30 -1.93 8.58 22.55
CA PRO A 30 -1.81 7.73 23.73
C PRO A 30 -1.02 6.45 23.45
N LYS A 31 0.02 6.19 24.24
CA LYS A 31 0.99 5.11 23.98
C LYS A 31 0.38 3.71 24.01
N ASP A 32 -0.65 3.52 24.82
CA ASP A 32 -1.43 2.29 24.98
C ASP A 32 -2.30 1.96 23.76
N LEU A 33 -2.53 2.95 22.88
CA LEU A 33 -3.27 2.77 21.63
C LEU A 33 -2.37 2.59 20.40
N LEU A 34 -1.04 2.67 20.56
CA LEU A 34 -0.10 2.56 19.45
C LEU A 34 0.21 1.09 19.11
N ARG A 35 0.15 0.78 17.82
CA ARG A 35 0.70 -0.48 17.27
C ARG A 35 2.23 -0.45 17.31
N LYS A 36 2.85 -1.63 17.43
CA LYS A 36 4.31 -1.78 17.42
C LYS A 36 4.88 -1.76 15.99
N ASP A 37 4.19 -2.43 15.08
CA ASP A 37 4.60 -2.64 13.70
C ASP A 37 3.40 -2.58 12.76
N LEU A 38 3.71 -2.49 11.46
CA LEU A 38 2.74 -2.51 10.38
C LEU A 38 3.28 -3.35 9.23
N ASP A 39 2.70 -4.52 9.03
CA ASP A 39 3.10 -5.44 7.97
C ASP A 39 2.33 -5.14 6.67
N LEU A 40 2.56 -3.95 6.10
CA LEU A 40 2.04 -3.57 4.78
C LEU A 40 3.13 -3.73 3.71
N PRO A 41 2.77 -4.04 2.46
CA PRO A 41 3.73 -4.11 1.37
C PRO A 41 4.30 -2.72 1.07
N GLU A 42 5.62 -2.66 0.90
CA GLU A 42 6.36 -1.47 0.55
C GLU A 42 6.66 -1.50 -0.95
N VAL A 43 5.87 -0.76 -1.72
CA VAL A 43 5.88 -0.77 -3.20
C VAL A 43 5.81 0.66 -3.73
N SER A 44 6.31 0.88 -4.95
CA SER A 44 6.18 2.19 -5.61
C SER A 44 4.79 2.36 -6.24
N GLU A 45 4.42 3.60 -6.56
CA GLU A 45 3.15 3.93 -7.20
C GLU A 45 2.91 3.10 -8.47
N LEU A 46 3.94 3.00 -9.33
CA LEU A 46 3.88 2.22 -10.56
C LEU A 46 3.64 0.73 -10.30
N GLN A 47 4.21 0.17 -9.23
CA GLN A 47 4.02 -1.23 -8.86
C GLN A 47 2.59 -1.49 -8.39
N VAL A 48 2.05 -0.62 -7.52
CA VAL A 48 0.64 -0.69 -7.08
C VAL A 48 -0.31 -0.62 -8.27
N MET A 49 -0.10 0.36 -9.15
CA MET A 49 -0.92 0.56 -10.35
C MET A 49 -0.89 -0.67 -11.26
N ARG A 50 0.30 -1.20 -11.58
CA ARG A 50 0.44 -2.40 -12.42
C ARG A 50 -0.25 -3.60 -11.81
N HIS A 51 -0.07 -3.82 -10.51
CA HIS A 51 -0.68 -4.95 -9.81
C HIS A 51 -2.21 -4.93 -9.92
N PHE A 52 -2.84 -3.81 -9.55
CA PHE A 52 -4.31 -3.72 -9.59
C PHE A 52 -4.88 -3.67 -11.01
N VAL A 53 -4.15 -3.12 -11.99
CA VAL A 53 -4.53 -3.19 -13.41
C VAL A 53 -4.42 -4.62 -13.95
N ASN A 54 -3.41 -5.40 -13.56
CA ASN A 54 -3.33 -6.81 -13.95
C ASN A 54 -4.45 -7.64 -13.32
N LEU A 55 -4.72 -7.43 -12.03
CA LEU A 55 -5.83 -8.10 -11.34
C LEU A 55 -7.18 -7.79 -11.97
N SER A 56 -7.41 -6.56 -12.44
CA SER A 56 -8.69 -6.21 -13.07
C SER A 56 -8.96 -6.99 -14.35
N HIS A 57 -7.93 -7.32 -15.15
CA HIS A 57 -8.07 -8.17 -16.33
C HIS A 57 -8.41 -9.63 -16.00
N MET A 58 -8.19 -10.05 -14.75
CA MET A 58 -8.52 -11.39 -14.26
C MET A 58 -9.93 -11.46 -13.63
N ASN A 59 -10.60 -10.31 -13.46
CA ASN A 59 -11.97 -10.27 -12.98
C ASN A 59 -12.92 -10.59 -14.13
N HIS A 60 -13.70 -11.66 -13.98
CA HIS A 60 -14.79 -12.01 -14.90
C HIS A 60 -16.12 -11.58 -14.28
N SER A 61 -16.87 -10.75 -15.00
CA SER A 61 -18.28 -10.50 -14.68
C SER A 61 -19.14 -11.37 -15.59
N ILE A 62 -20.13 -12.04 -15.02
CA ILE A 62 -21.22 -12.65 -15.79
C ILE A 62 -22.34 -11.62 -15.75
N ASP A 63 -22.65 -11.02 -16.89
CA ASP A 63 -23.89 -10.26 -17.07
C ASP A 63 -25.04 -11.25 -17.34
#